data_AF-A0A6C0LSH4-F1
#
_entry.id   AF-A0A6C0LSH4-F1
#
_cell.length_a   1.000
_cell.length_b   1.000
_cell.length_c   1.000
_cell.angle_alpha   90.00
_cell.angle_beta   90.00
_cell.angle_gamma   90.00
#
_symmetry.space_group_name_H-M   'P 1'
#
loop_
_entity.id
_entity.type
_entity.pdbx_description
1 polymer ?
#
loop_
_entity_poly.entity_id
_entity_poly.type
_entity_poly.pdbx_seq_one_letter_code
_entity_poly.pdbx_strand_id
1 'polypeptide(L)'
;MTLYIPYYLLAQGVYSGIINGISLITINTGKLIKSVYNHKNPDMNKHLQKLDIEYKLNLIESIINFIPSNYDKNIDPIFICLRGIKIAIENVHNNLLQINKKIAYHVTKWFSSWRTLNIKLLLNMLEMNVEILNNRFNDYVKTCQIYQFNYHHLKTIKESQ
;
A
#
# COMPACT_ATOMS: atom_id res chain seq x y z
N MET A 1 20.58 33.63 15.35
CA MET A 1 20.83 32.22 15.01
C MET A 1 19.55 31.46 15.33
N THR A 2 18.69 31.38 14.34
CA THR A 2 17.24 31.16 14.47
C THR A 2 16.90 29.67 14.53
N LEU A 3 15.92 29.35 15.36
CA LEU A 3 15.28 28.06 15.72
C LEU A 3 14.82 27.13 14.56
N TYR A 4 15.62 26.90 13.51
CA TYR A 4 15.22 26.12 12.33
C TYR A 4 15.47 24.60 12.44
N ILE A 5 16.32 24.17 13.37
CA ILE A 5 16.77 22.77 13.50
C ILE A 5 15.69 21.78 14.02
N PRO A 6 14.77 22.13 14.94
CA PRO A 6 13.82 21.15 15.48
C PRO A 6 12.77 20.67 14.46
N TYR A 7 12.32 21.56 13.58
CA TYR A 7 11.19 21.27 12.68
C TYR A 7 11.55 20.33 11.52
N TYR A 8 12.77 20.46 11.01
CA TYR A 8 13.31 19.63 9.93
C TYR A 8 13.51 18.18 10.37
N LEU A 9 14.10 17.97 11.56
CA LEU A 9 14.24 16.64 12.16
C LEU A 9 12.88 15.96 12.39
N LEU A 10 11.90 16.72 12.89
CA LEU A 10 10.53 16.22 13.05
C LEU A 10 9.86 15.91 11.71
N ALA A 11 10.21 16.62 10.63
CA ALA A 11 9.72 16.33 9.28
C ALA A 11 10.19 14.98 8.78
N GLN A 12 11.51 14.82 8.76
CA GLN A 12 12.16 13.61 8.28
C GLN A 12 11.72 12.39 9.10
N GLY A 13 11.58 12.55 10.42
CA GLY A 13 11.08 11.49 11.30
C GLY A 13 9.66 11.04 10.95
N VAL A 14 8.76 11.96 10.61
CA VAL A 14 7.37 11.62 10.25
C VAL A 14 7.28 10.92 8.88
N TYR A 15 8.00 11.40 7.85
CA TYR A 15 8.04 10.71 6.54
C TYR A 15 8.68 9.33 6.65
N SER A 16 9.82 9.24 7.33
CA SER A 16 10.49 7.96 7.61
C SER A 16 9.55 7.00 8.33
N GLY A 17 8.79 7.49 9.33
CA GLY A 17 7.78 6.70 10.04
C GLY A 17 6.66 6.17 9.15
N ILE A 18 6.16 6.98 8.21
CA ILE A 18 5.12 6.53 7.26
C ILE A 18 5.68 5.54 6.25
N ILE A 19 6.83 5.84 5.64
CA ILE A 19 7.50 4.97 4.67
C ILE A 19 7.77 3.60 5.30
N ASN A 20 8.38 3.58 6.48
CA ASN A 20 8.64 2.35 7.22
C ASN A 20 7.32 1.63 7.56
N GLY A 21 6.27 2.36 7.93
CA GLY A 21 4.95 1.80 8.16
C GLY A 21 4.35 1.12 6.92
N ILE A 22 4.48 1.75 5.75
CA ILE A 22 4.04 1.19 4.46
C ILE A 22 4.83 -0.06 4.09
N SER A 23 6.16 -0.02 4.21
CA SER A 23 7.01 -1.19 3.95
C SER A 23 6.65 -2.36 4.87
N LEU A 24 6.55 -2.12 6.19
CA LEU A 24 6.21 -3.16 7.16
C LEU A 24 4.86 -3.83 6.84
N ILE A 25 3.83 -3.04 6.55
CA ILE A 25 2.51 -3.61 6.25
C ILE A 25 2.47 -4.28 4.89
N THR A 26 3.23 -3.81 3.91
CA THR A 26 3.40 -4.46 2.61
C THR A 26 4.00 -5.85 2.79
N ILE A 27 5.12 -5.97 3.51
CA ILE A 27 5.78 -7.25 3.80
C ILE A 27 4.82 -8.21 4.52
N ASN A 28 4.11 -7.72 5.54
CA ASN A 28 3.15 -8.55 6.29
C ASN A 28 1.98 -9.00 5.40
N THR A 29 1.53 -8.15 4.49
CA THR A 29 0.48 -8.48 3.52
C THR A 29 0.99 -9.51 2.51
N GLY A 30 2.22 -9.38 2.02
CA GLY A 30 2.85 -10.38 1.15
C GLY A 30 2.95 -11.77 1.80
N LYS A 31 3.34 -11.84 3.07
CA LYS A 31 3.32 -13.09 3.85
C LYS A 31 1.92 -13.69 3.95
N LEU A 32 0.92 -12.85 4.14
CA LEU A 32 -0.48 -13.27 4.27
C LEU A 32 -1.05 -13.79 2.94
N ILE A 33 -0.70 -13.15 1.81
CA ILE A 33 -1.03 -13.66 0.46
C ILE A 33 -0.45 -15.06 0.27
N LYS A 34 0.82 -15.29 0.64
CA LYS A 34 1.47 -16.61 0.57
C LYS A 34 0.76 -17.65 1.45
N SER A 35 0.38 -17.26 2.67
CA SER A 35 -0.43 -18.12 3.57
C SER A 35 -1.75 -18.52 2.90
N VAL A 36 -2.43 -17.55 2.30
CA VAL A 36 -3.71 -17.79 1.62
C VAL A 36 -3.52 -18.76 0.44
N TYR A 37 -2.51 -18.55 -0.41
CA TYR A 37 -2.17 -19.46 -1.53
C TYR A 37 -1.91 -20.91 -1.11
N ASN A 38 -1.27 -21.11 0.04
CA ASN A 38 -0.92 -22.45 0.54
C ASN A 38 -2.14 -23.32 0.85
N HIS A 39 -3.33 -22.74 1.03
CA HIS A 39 -4.56 -23.49 1.30
C HIS A 39 -5.15 -24.22 0.07
N LYS A 40 -4.53 -24.12 -1.13
CA LYS A 40 -4.91 -24.84 -2.36
C LYS A 40 -6.42 -24.74 -2.71
N ASN A 41 -7.03 -23.57 -2.54
CA ASN A 41 -8.41 -23.33 -2.96
C ASN A 41 -8.41 -22.74 -4.39
N PRO A 42 -8.93 -23.46 -5.41
CA PRO A 42 -8.81 -23.04 -6.81
C PRO A 42 -9.58 -21.75 -7.13
N ASP A 43 -10.77 -21.55 -6.56
CA ASP A 43 -11.56 -20.34 -6.77
C ASP A 43 -10.87 -19.09 -6.22
N MET A 44 -10.26 -19.24 -5.04
CA MET A 44 -9.50 -18.18 -4.38
C MET A 44 -8.20 -17.88 -5.15
N ASN A 45 -7.46 -18.91 -5.58
CA ASN A 45 -6.23 -18.73 -6.36
C ASN A 45 -6.50 -17.93 -7.64
N LYS A 46 -7.60 -18.24 -8.34
CA LYS A 46 -8.01 -17.51 -9.54
C LYS A 46 -8.29 -16.02 -9.25
N HIS A 47 -8.96 -15.71 -8.14
CA HIS A 47 -9.24 -14.33 -7.76
C HIS A 47 -7.98 -13.57 -7.36
N LEU A 48 -7.08 -14.17 -6.57
CA LEU A 48 -5.84 -13.52 -6.18
C LEU A 48 -4.89 -13.29 -7.36
N GLN A 49 -4.79 -14.25 -8.27
CA GLN A 49 -4.02 -14.09 -9.51
C GLN A 49 -4.60 -12.98 -10.38
N LYS A 50 -5.93 -12.90 -10.53
CA LYS A 50 -6.60 -11.81 -11.27
C LYS A 50 -6.28 -10.44 -10.66
N LEU A 51 -6.23 -10.33 -9.34
CA LEU A 51 -6.00 -9.05 -8.65
C LEU A 51 -4.53 -8.61 -8.65
N ASP A 52 -3.60 -9.55 -8.82
CA ASP A 52 -2.15 -9.34 -8.87
C ASP A 52 -1.61 -8.48 -7.72
N ILE A 53 -2.09 -8.78 -6.51
CA ILE A 53 -1.86 -7.96 -5.32
C ILE A 53 -0.38 -7.98 -4.91
N GLU A 54 0.29 -9.13 -5.02
CA GLU A 54 1.71 -9.26 -4.63
C GLU A 54 2.61 -8.37 -5.50
N TYR A 55 2.43 -8.38 -6.82
CA TYR A 55 3.17 -7.51 -7.73
C TYR A 55 2.92 -6.02 -7.41
N LYS A 56 1.65 -5.64 -7.24
CA LYS A 56 1.27 -4.25 -6.94
C LYS A 56 1.90 -3.74 -5.65
N LEU A 57 1.88 -4.55 -4.59
CA LEU A 57 2.48 -4.20 -3.32
C LEU A 57 4.00 -4.05 -3.43
N ASN A 58 4.68 -4.97 -4.12
CA ASN A 58 6.12 -4.89 -4.34
C ASN A 58 6.52 -3.65 -5.16
N LEU A 59 5.70 -3.29 -6.16
CA LEU A 59 5.90 -2.09 -6.96
C LEU A 59 5.78 -0.82 -6.10
N ILE A 60 4.74 -0.75 -5.27
CA ILE A 60 4.51 0.37 -4.35
C ILE A 60 5.68 0.51 -3.38
N GLU A 61 6.11 -0.59 -2.76
CA GLU A 61 7.25 -0.59 -1.84
C GLU A 61 8.53 -0.13 -2.52
N SER A 62 8.80 -0.63 -3.74
CA SER A 62 10.00 -0.27 -4.50
C SER A 62 10.04 1.23 -4.81
N ILE A 63 8.91 1.80 -5.23
CA ILE A 63 8.80 3.22 -5.60
C ILE A 63 8.90 4.10 -4.36
N ILE A 64 8.25 3.72 -3.25
CA ILE A 64 8.31 4.47 -2.00
C ILE A 64 9.73 4.50 -1.43
N ASN A 65 10.44 3.37 -1.50
CA ASN A 65 11.83 3.27 -1.03
C ASN A 65 12.82 4.07 -1.90
N PHE A 66 12.43 4.45 -3.12
CA PHE A 66 13.24 5.28 -4.00
C PHE A 66 13.13 6.79 -3.69
N ILE A 67 12.21 7.20 -2.81
CA ILE A 67 11.99 8.62 -2.49
C ILE A 67 13.09 9.13 -1.54
N PRO A 68 13.80 10.22 -1.87
CA PRO A 68 14.74 10.85 -0.96
C PRO A 68 14.03 11.41 0.29
N SER A 69 14.58 11.15 1.48
CA SER A 69 14.04 11.57 2.79
C SER A 69 14.07 13.08 3.07
N ASN A 70 14.39 13.92 2.08
CA ASN A 70 14.64 15.37 2.23
C ASN A 70 13.51 16.26 1.64
N TYR A 71 12.25 15.81 1.63
CA TYR A 71 11.13 16.63 1.18
C TYR A 71 10.71 17.68 2.24
N ASP A 72 10.64 18.95 1.82
CA ASP A 72 10.35 20.12 2.66
C ASP A 72 8.86 20.52 2.64
N LYS A 73 8.37 21.09 3.75
CA LYS A 73 6.97 21.03 4.21
C LYS A 73 6.10 22.26 3.90
N ASN A 74 4.92 21.98 3.35
CA ASN A 74 3.60 22.59 3.63
C ASN A 74 2.57 21.56 3.15
N ILE A 75 1.54 21.22 3.96
CA ILE A 75 0.52 20.16 3.71
C ILE A 75 0.82 19.37 2.43
N ASP A 76 1.84 18.52 2.51
CA ASP A 76 2.46 18.01 1.29
C ASP A 76 1.48 17.05 0.63
N PRO A 77 1.01 17.32 -0.59
CA PRO A 77 0.16 16.42 -1.34
C PRO A 77 0.77 15.02 -1.44
N ILE A 78 2.10 14.88 -1.49
CA ILE A 78 2.80 13.60 -1.46
C ILE A 78 2.54 12.88 -0.12
N PHE A 79 2.61 13.59 1.00
CA PHE A 79 2.32 13.04 2.32
C PHE A 79 0.87 12.53 2.43
N ILE A 80 -0.09 13.28 1.90
CA ILE A 80 -1.51 12.87 1.87
C ILE A 80 -1.67 11.60 1.04
N CYS A 81 -1.03 11.54 -0.13
CA CYS A 81 -1.04 10.37 -0.99
C CYS A 81 -0.41 9.14 -0.31
N LEU A 82 0.75 9.28 0.33
CA LEU A 82 1.40 8.19 1.07
C LEU A 82 0.54 7.67 2.22
N ARG A 83 -0.10 8.57 2.99
CA ARG A 83 -1.04 8.18 4.04
C ARG A 83 -2.25 7.43 3.45
N GLY A 84 -2.77 7.89 2.32
CA GLY A 84 -3.87 7.23 1.60
C GLY A 84 -3.50 5.82 1.12
N ILE A 85 -2.30 5.66 0.59
CA ILE A 85 -1.74 4.34 0.20
C ILE A 85 -1.64 3.44 1.42
N LYS A 86 -1.06 3.92 2.54
CA LYS A 86 -0.93 3.15 3.78
C LYS A 86 -2.29 2.58 4.24
N ILE A 87 -3.31 3.43 4.31
CA ILE A 87 -4.66 3.03 4.72
C ILE A 87 -5.25 2.00 3.75
N ALA A 88 -5.05 2.17 2.44
CA ALA A 88 -5.53 1.22 1.44
C ALA A 88 -4.84 -0.16 1.60
N ILE A 89 -3.53 -0.20 1.86
CA ILE A 89 -2.81 -1.45 2.14
C ILE A 89 -3.29 -2.09 3.45
N GLU A 90 -3.54 -1.30 4.50
CA GLU A 90 -4.15 -1.79 5.75
C GLU A 90 -5.50 -2.48 5.51
N ASN A 91 -6.35 -1.90 4.65
CA ASN A 91 -7.65 -2.49 4.31
C ASN A 91 -7.49 -3.81 3.54
N VAL A 92 -6.59 -3.87 2.55
CA VAL A 92 -6.26 -5.10 1.82
C VAL A 92 -5.72 -6.17 2.79
N HIS A 93 -4.80 -5.79 3.68
CA HIS A 93 -4.26 -6.66 4.71
C HIS A 93 -5.37 -7.27 5.59
N ASN A 94 -6.26 -6.43 6.10
CA ASN A 94 -7.36 -6.85 6.97
C ASN A 94 -8.35 -7.79 6.24
N ASN A 95 -8.62 -7.54 4.96
CA ASN A 95 -9.47 -8.43 4.15
C ASN A 95 -8.82 -9.80 3.94
N LEU A 96 -7.54 -9.83 3.57
CA LEU A 96 -6.78 -11.07 3.45
C LEU A 96 -6.71 -11.81 4.79
N LEU A 97 -6.64 -11.10 5.92
CA LEU A 97 -6.57 -11.70 7.25
C LEU A 97 -7.89 -12.40 7.59
N GLN A 98 -9.02 -11.76 7.28
CA GLN A 98 -10.33 -12.36 7.45
C GLN A 98 -10.54 -13.57 6.53
N ILE A 99 -10.09 -13.50 5.28
CA ILE A 99 -10.12 -14.62 4.34
C ILE A 99 -9.28 -15.78 4.88
N ASN A 100 -8.05 -15.52 5.29
CA ASN A 100 -7.15 -16.54 5.84
C ASN A 100 -7.75 -17.22 7.08
N LYS A 101 -8.30 -16.44 8.02
CA LYS A 101 -9.01 -16.97 9.19
C LYS A 101 -10.19 -17.85 8.80
N LYS A 102 -10.98 -17.43 7.80
CA LYS A 102 -12.15 -18.18 7.34
C LYS A 102 -11.77 -19.48 6.63
N ILE A 103 -10.69 -19.48 5.85
CA ILE A 103 -10.14 -20.68 5.22
C ILE A 103 -9.60 -21.63 6.29
N ALA A 104 -8.76 -21.15 7.21
CA ALA A 104 -8.21 -21.95 8.29
C ALA A 104 -9.30 -22.63 9.12
N TYR A 105 -10.34 -21.88 9.50
CA TYR A 105 -11.50 -22.43 10.20
C TYR A 105 -12.32 -23.42 9.36
N HIS A 106 -12.40 -23.24 8.04
CA HIS A 106 -13.11 -24.18 7.18
C HIS A 106 -12.39 -25.54 7.11
N VAL A 107 -11.06 -25.53 7.05
CA VAL A 107 -10.24 -26.75 7.02
C VAL A 107 -10.43 -27.61 8.28
N THR A 108 -10.70 -26.99 9.44
CA THR A 108 -10.91 -27.74 10.70
C THR A 108 -12.29 -28.40 10.82
N LYS A 109 -13.22 -28.14 9.90
CA LYS A 109 -14.57 -28.74 9.95
C LYS A 109 -14.56 -30.18 9.48
N TRP A 110 -15.38 -31.01 10.14
CA TRP A 110 -15.70 -32.34 9.64
C TRP A 110 -16.30 -32.26 8.23
N PHE A 111 -15.82 -33.14 7.35
CA PHE A 111 -16.16 -33.15 5.92
C PHE A 111 -15.92 -31.80 5.22
N SER A 112 -14.88 -31.07 5.60
CA SER A 112 -14.53 -29.78 4.98
C SER A 112 -14.50 -29.85 3.45
N SER A 113 -13.90 -30.89 2.88
CA SER A 113 -13.84 -31.14 1.43
C SER A 113 -15.21 -31.27 0.74
N TRP A 114 -16.29 -31.56 1.48
CA TRP A 114 -17.64 -31.70 0.93
C TRP A 114 -18.48 -30.43 1.12
N ARG A 115 -17.98 -29.46 1.88
CA ARG A 115 -18.70 -28.22 2.19
C ARG A 115 -18.16 -27.10 1.31
N THR A 116 -19.05 -26.25 0.80
CA THR A 116 -18.62 -25.05 0.08
C THR A 116 -18.07 -24.00 1.05
N LEU A 117 -16.89 -23.46 0.72
CA LEU A 117 -16.33 -22.30 1.41
C LEU A 117 -17.06 -21.03 0.99
N ASN A 118 -17.91 -20.48 1.86
CA ASN A 118 -18.62 -19.23 1.58
C ASN A 118 -17.74 -18.00 1.88
N ILE A 119 -16.97 -17.54 0.88
CA ILE A 119 -16.08 -16.36 0.98
C ILE A 119 -16.39 -15.25 -0.04
N LYS A 120 -17.46 -15.38 -0.85
CA LYS A 120 -17.77 -14.45 -1.96
C LYS A 120 -17.80 -12.98 -1.52
N LEU A 121 -18.47 -12.67 -0.41
CA LEU A 121 -18.52 -11.29 0.11
C LEU A 121 -17.13 -10.74 0.45
N LEU A 122 -16.27 -11.56 1.07
CA LEU A 122 -14.91 -11.16 1.43
C LEU A 122 -14.03 -10.94 0.18
N LEU A 123 -14.22 -11.75 -0.86
CA LEU A 123 -13.55 -11.56 -2.14
C LEU A 123 -13.97 -10.27 -2.83
N ASN A 124 -15.27 -9.94 -2.82
CA ASN A 124 -15.76 -8.68 -3.37
C ASN A 124 -15.20 -7.46 -2.62
N MET A 125 -15.14 -7.53 -1.28
CA MET A 125 -14.52 -6.47 -0.46
C MET A 125 -13.03 -6.32 -0.77
N LEU A 126 -12.32 -7.44 -0.96
CA LEU A 126 -10.91 -7.43 -1.34
C LEU A 126 -10.71 -6.79 -2.72
N GLU A 127 -11.52 -7.13 -3.71
CA GLU A 127 -11.47 -6.54 -5.06
C GLU A 127 -11.70 -5.02 -5.00
N MET A 128 -12.71 -4.56 -4.26
CA MET A 128 -12.97 -3.13 -4.06
C MET A 128 -11.79 -2.41 -3.38
N ASN A 129 -11.18 -3.01 -2.35
CA ASN A 129 -10.05 -2.40 -1.65
C ASN A 129 -8.78 -2.38 -2.51
N VAL A 130 -8.57 -3.37 -3.36
CA VAL A 130 -7.48 -3.38 -4.35
C VAL A 130 -7.68 -2.30 -5.40
N GLU A 131 -8.92 -2.05 -5.84
CA GLU A 131 -9.22 -0.94 -6.75
C GLU A 131 -8.92 0.42 -6.10
N ILE A 132 -9.34 0.62 -4.84
CA ILE A 132 -9.00 1.82 -4.06
C ILE A 132 -7.47 1.99 -3.96
N LEU A 133 -6.73 0.92 -3.67
CA LEU A 133 -5.27 0.95 -3.62
C LEU A 133 -4.67 1.45 -4.94
N ASN A 134 -5.13 0.92 -6.07
CA ASN A 134 -4.64 1.36 -7.39
C ASN A 134 -4.94 2.83 -7.64
N ASN A 135 -6.14 3.29 -7.29
CA ASN A 135 -6.53 4.68 -7.44
C ASN A 135 -5.65 5.61 -6.59
N ARG A 136 -5.41 5.26 -5.32
CA ARG A 136 -4.52 6.03 -4.43
C ARG A 136 -3.08 6.05 -4.90
N PHE A 137 -2.61 4.93 -5.45
CA PHE A 137 -1.27 4.85 -6.01
C PHE A 137 -1.15 5.69 -7.30
N ASN A 138 -2.17 5.70 -8.15
CA ASN A 138 -2.22 6.57 -9.33
C ASN A 138 -2.24 8.06 -8.95
N ASP A 139 -3.01 8.44 -7.93
CA ASP A 139 -3.02 9.81 -7.39
C ASP A 139 -1.62 10.21 -6.90
N TYR A 140 -0.92 9.30 -6.22
CA TYR A 140 0.47 9.50 -5.80
C TYR A 140 1.41 9.74 -6.99
N VAL A 141 1.38 8.87 -8.01
CA VAL A 141 2.25 9.00 -9.20
C VAL A 141 2.02 10.33 -9.90
N LYS A 142 0.75 10.71 -10.12
CA LYS A 142 0.39 12.01 -10.72
C LYS A 142 0.89 13.18 -9.90
N THR A 143 0.74 13.10 -8.57
CA THR A 143 1.21 14.13 -7.65
C THR A 143 2.73 14.30 -7.74
N CYS A 144 3.48 13.19 -7.76
CA CYS A 144 4.93 13.23 -7.93
C CYS A 144 5.36 13.84 -9.27
N GLN A 145 4.67 13.52 -10.36
CA GLN A 145 4.94 14.10 -11.69
C GLN A 145 4.73 15.62 -11.70
N ILE A 146 3.64 16.10 -11.10
CA ILE A 146 3.35 17.54 -10.98
C ILE A 146 4.44 18.23 -10.14
N TYR A 147 4.83 17.62 -9.03
CA TYR A 147 5.89 18.14 -8.16
C TYR A 147 7.24 18.25 -8.88
N GLN A 148 7.63 17.20 -9.60
CA GLN A 148 8.88 17.19 -10.37
C GLN A 148 8.87 18.27 -11.47
N PHE A 149 7.76 18.41 -12.20
CA PHE A 149 7.60 19.45 -13.21
C PHE A 149 7.74 20.86 -12.62
N ASN A 150 7.03 21.14 -11.51
CA ASN A 150 7.08 22.45 -10.85
C ASN A 150 8.47 22.77 -10.29
N TYR A 151 9.17 21.78 -9.72
CA TYR A 151 10.53 21.96 -9.21
C TYR A 151 11.51 22.35 -10.33
N HIS A 152 11.46 21.65 -11.47
CA HIS A 152 12.31 21.97 -12.62
C HIS A 152 12.03 23.37 -13.16
N HIS A 153 10.76 23.75 -13.32
CA HIS A 153 10.37 25.07 -13.82
C HIS A 153 10.87 26.22 -12.92
N LEU A 154 10.72 26.09 -11.60
CA LEU A 154 11.18 27.08 -10.63
C LEU A 154 12.71 27.20 -10.58
N LYS A 155 13.44 26.09 -10.82
CA LYS A 155 14.90 26.09 -10.89
C LYS A 155 15.41 26.88 -12.10
N THR A 156 14.82 26.66 -13.28
CA THR A 156 15.15 27.42 -14.51
C THR A 156 14.89 28.92 -14.39
N ILE A 157 13.85 29.33 -13.66
CA ILE A 157 13.57 30.76 -13.42
C ILE A 157 14.63 31.40 -12.52
N LYS A 158 15.11 30.67 -11.50
CA LYS A 158 16.15 31.19 -10.59
C LYS A 158 17.54 31.26 -11.24
N GLU A 159 17.83 30.40 -12.22
CA GLU A 159 19.10 30.39 -12.94
C GLU A 159 19.15 31.42 -14.09
N SER A 160 18.01 32.06 -14.41
CA SER A 160 17.90 33.11 -15.44
C SER A 160 17.80 34.53 -14.87
N GLN A 161 17.90 34.69 -13.55
CA GLN A 161 17.99 35.97 -12.82
C GLN A 161 19.40 36.14 -12.24
#